data_AF-A0A3B9ZGW8-F1
#
_entry.id   AF-A0A3B9ZGW8-F1
#
_cell.length_a   1.000
_cell.length_b   1.000
_cell.length_c   1.000
_cell.angle_alpha   90.00
_cell.angle_beta   90.00
_cell.angle_gamma   90.00
#
_symmetry.space_group_name_H-M   'P 1'
#
loop_
_entity.id
_entity.type
_entity.pdbx_description
1 polymer ?
#
loop_
_entity_poly.entity_id
_entity_poly.type
_entity_poly.pdbx_seq_one_letter_code
_entity_poly.pdbx_strand_id
1 'polypeptide(L)'
;MSETLSKPDAYTEELFQKIKDNKITVDPVIWDLMGHVLGNRIYSITLIVNDLLDTPRWILSAGSWLMIFLYKITGNPGKMRAIQDILERTSKNADQARDFMKRLREATKHKTGF
;
A
#
# COMPACT_ATOMS: atom_id res chain seq x y z
N MET A 1 15.74 -5.79 11.26
CA MET A 1 14.61 -5.02 11.82
C MET A 1 13.39 -5.91 11.81
N SER A 2 12.78 -6.17 12.97
CA SER A 2 11.52 -6.91 13.03
C SER A 2 10.42 -5.99 12.52
N GLU A 3 9.87 -6.29 11.35
CA GLU A 3 8.82 -5.51 10.70
C GLU A 3 7.52 -5.71 11.49
N THR A 4 7.15 -4.75 12.33
CA THR A 4 5.91 -4.81 13.12
C THR A 4 4.73 -4.59 12.19
N LEU A 5 4.12 -5.68 11.72
CA LEU A 5 2.95 -5.67 10.84
C LEU A 5 1.82 -4.85 11.49
N SER A 6 1.24 -3.90 10.74
CA SER A 6 0.11 -3.11 11.23
C SER A 6 -1.05 -4.04 11.59
N LYS A 7 -1.72 -3.79 12.73
CA LYS A 7 -2.91 -4.56 13.12
C LYS A 7 -4.02 -4.33 12.07
N PRO A 8 -4.67 -5.38 11.56
CA PRO A 8 -5.77 -5.26 10.61
C PRO A 8 -6.96 -4.58 11.30
N ASP A 9 -7.79 -3.90 10.51
CA ASP A 9 -9.05 -3.39 11.01
C ASP A 9 -10.06 -4.53 11.30
N ALA A 10 -11.14 -4.19 11.99
CA ALA A 10 -12.13 -5.19 12.41
C ALA A 10 -12.75 -5.94 11.22
N TYR A 11 -12.95 -5.25 10.10
CA TYR A 11 -13.51 -5.84 8.88
C TYR A 11 -12.56 -6.86 8.24
N THR A 12 -11.26 -6.50 8.14
CA THR A 12 -10.23 -7.37 7.59
C THR A 12 -10.02 -8.61 8.46
N GLU A 13 -10.09 -8.45 9.78
CA GLU A 13 -10.01 -9.59 10.70
C GLU A 13 -11.22 -10.54 10.52
N GLU A 14 -12.43 -10.01 10.40
CA GLU A 14 -13.63 -10.80 10.12
C GLU A 14 -13.52 -11.55 8.78
N LEU A 15 -12.99 -10.90 7.75
CA LEU A 15 -12.74 -11.53 6.45
C LEU A 15 -11.76 -12.70 6.57
N PHE A 16 -10.63 -12.52 7.27
CA PHE A 16 -9.66 -13.60 7.48
C PHE A 16 -10.24 -14.75 8.31
N GLN A 17 -11.09 -14.45 9.29
CA GLN A 17 -11.80 -15.47 10.05
C GLN A 17 -12.73 -16.28 9.15
N LYS A 18 -13.53 -15.62 8.29
CA LYS A 18 -14.40 -16.29 7.32
C LYS A 18 -13.62 -17.18 6.34
N ILE A 19 -12.45 -16.73 5.87
CA ILE A 19 -11.57 -17.52 5.01
C ILE A 19 -11.15 -18.82 5.70
N LYS A 20 -10.74 -18.73 6.97
CA LYS A 20 -10.34 -19.89 7.78
C LYS A 20 -11.52 -20.82 8.05
N ASP A 21 -12.66 -20.27 8.49
CA ASP A 21 -13.85 -21.04 8.85
C ASP A 21 -14.40 -21.83 7.64
N ASN A 22 -14.38 -21.21 6.45
CA ASN A 22 -14.83 -21.84 5.21
C ASN A 22 -13.72 -22.64 4.49
N LYS A 23 -12.53 -22.76 5.08
CA LYS A 23 -11.37 -23.45 4.50
C LYS A 23 -11.05 -22.99 3.07
N ILE A 24 -11.20 -21.70 2.80
CA ILE A 24 -10.94 -21.13 1.47
C ILE A 24 -9.44 -21.18 1.22
N THR A 25 -9.05 -21.82 0.12
CA THR A 25 -7.65 -21.95 -0.27
C THR A 25 -7.41 -21.46 -1.68
N VAL A 26 -6.17 -21.05 -1.92
CA VAL A 26 -5.74 -20.48 -3.19
C VAL A 26 -4.52 -21.27 -3.65
N ASP A 27 -4.57 -21.72 -4.90
CA ASP A 27 -3.49 -22.48 -5.51
C ASP A 27 -2.17 -21.70 -5.50
N PRO A 28 -1.02 -22.35 -5.21
CA PRO A 28 0.29 -21.70 -5.21
C PRO A 28 0.61 -20.94 -6.51
N VAL A 29 0.19 -21.45 -7.68
CA VAL A 29 0.41 -20.80 -8.98
C VAL A 29 -0.35 -19.48 -9.06
N ILE A 30 -1.56 -19.42 -8.49
CA ILE A 30 -2.34 -18.17 -8.39
C ILE A 30 -1.60 -17.19 -7.47
N TRP A 31 -1.06 -17.67 -6.34
CA TRP A 31 -0.26 -16.82 -5.44
C TRP A 31 1.02 -16.28 -6.09
N ASP A 32 1.68 -17.08 -6.93
CA ASP A 32 2.87 -16.65 -7.66
C ASP A 32 2.51 -15.62 -8.73
N LEU A 33 1.39 -15.80 -9.45
CA LEU A 33 0.88 -14.80 -10.39
C LEU A 33 0.50 -13.49 -9.69
N MET A 34 -0.23 -13.58 -8.57
CA MET A 34 -0.60 -12.41 -7.77
C MET A 34 0.64 -11.71 -7.21
N GLY A 35 1.62 -12.46 -6.70
CA GLY A 35 2.90 -11.93 -6.23
C GLY A 35 3.66 -11.22 -7.35
N HIS A 36 3.71 -11.82 -8.55
CA HIS A 36 4.38 -11.23 -9.70
C HIS A 36 3.70 -9.95 -10.18
N VAL A 37 2.37 -9.90 -10.21
CA VAL A 37 1.66 -8.72 -10.72
C VAL A 37 1.50 -7.65 -9.63
N LEU A 38 0.86 -8.00 -8.52
CA LEU A 38 0.55 -7.05 -7.45
C LEU A 38 1.78 -6.75 -6.59
N GLY A 39 2.56 -7.77 -6.24
CA GLY A 39 3.77 -7.60 -5.45
C GLY A 39 4.80 -6.70 -6.16
N ASN A 40 5.07 -6.93 -7.45
CA ASN A 40 5.98 -6.07 -8.20
C ASN A 40 5.46 -4.64 -8.37
N ARG A 41 4.14 -4.46 -8.55
CA ARG A 41 3.54 -3.12 -8.62
C ARG A 41 3.66 -2.38 -7.29
N ILE A 42 3.33 -3.03 -6.18
CA ILE A 42 3.49 -2.45 -4.83
C ILE A 42 4.96 -2.09 -4.59
N TYR A 43 5.88 -3.00 -4.91
CA TYR A 43 7.32 -2.75 -4.79
C TYR A 43 7.78 -1.55 -5.63
N SER A 44 7.33 -1.46 -6.88
CA SER A 44 7.67 -0.33 -7.76
C SER A 44 7.14 0.99 -7.23
N ILE A 45 5.91 1.01 -6.69
CA ILE A 45 5.34 2.20 -6.03
C ILE A 45 6.20 2.60 -4.82
N THR A 46 6.55 1.65 -3.95
CA THR A 46 7.41 1.91 -2.79
C THR A 46 8.76 2.50 -3.22
N LEU A 47 9.39 1.96 -4.27
CA LEU A 47 10.65 2.49 -4.78
C LEU A 47 10.51 3.94 -5.28
N ILE A 48 9.52 4.20 -6.13
CA ILE A 48 9.29 5.56 -6.68
C ILE A 48 8.98 6.56 -5.56
N VAL A 49 8.15 6.16 -4.59
CA VAL A 49 7.79 7.04 -3.47
C VAL A 49 8.99 7.31 -2.57
N ASN A 50 9.83 6.31 -2.30
CA ASN A 50 11.04 6.50 -1.50
C ASN A 50 12.04 7.43 -2.20
N ASP A 51 12.27 7.24 -3.50
CA ASP A 51 13.13 8.11 -4.30
C ASP A 51 12.63 9.58 -4.28
N LEU A 52 11.32 9.78 -4.37
CA LEU A 52 10.71 11.10 -4.25
C LEU A 52 10.80 11.67 -2.82
N LEU A 53 10.75 10.83 -1.78
CA LEU A 53 10.89 11.26 -0.38
C LEU A 53 12.34 11.59 -0.01
N ASP A 54 13.32 11.01 -0.71
CA ASP A 54 14.74 11.35 -0.58
C ASP A 54 15.08 12.74 -1.14
N THR A 55 14.16 13.32 -1.93
CA THR A 55 14.28 14.71 -2.38
C THR A 55 14.26 15.67 -1.19
N PRO A 56 15.15 16.69 -1.14
CA PRO A 56 15.16 17.68 -0.07
C PRO A 56 13.77 18.28 0.20
N ARG A 57 13.34 18.26 1.47
CA ARG A 57 11.98 18.69 1.89
C ARG A 57 11.59 20.09 1.40
N TRP A 58 12.56 21.00 1.26
CA TRP A 58 12.31 22.35 0.77
C TRP A 58 11.89 22.37 -0.71
N ILE A 59 12.37 21.44 -1.53
CA ILE A 59 11.97 21.28 -2.94
C ILE A 59 10.53 20.78 -3.02
N LEU A 60 10.19 19.76 -2.23
CA LEU A 60 8.82 19.23 -2.13
C LEU A 60 7.84 20.31 -1.63
N SER A 61 8.28 21.14 -0.68
CA SER A 61 7.49 22.27 -0.17
C SER A 61 7.29 23.36 -1.23
N ALA A 62 8.34 23.71 -1.97
CA ALA A 62 8.27 24.68 -3.06
C ALA A 62 7.35 24.18 -4.19
N GLY A 63 7.45 22.91 -4.57
CA GLY A 63 6.57 22.28 -5.54
C GLY A 63 5.10 22.27 -5.08
N SER A 64 4.85 21.99 -3.79
CA SER A 64 3.51 22.05 -3.21
C SER A 64 2.92 23.45 -3.28
N TRP A 65 3.72 24.46 -2.95
CA TRP A 65 3.30 25.87 -3.03
C TRP A 65 2.99 26.30 -4.46
N LEU A 66 3.84 25.95 -5.43
CA LEU A 66 3.63 26.23 -6.85
C LEU A 66 2.33 25.59 -7.34
N MET A 67 2.09 24.32 -7.00
CA MET A 67 0.87 23.62 -7.42
C MET A 67 -0.40 24.26 -6.84
N ILE A 68 -0.38 24.64 -5.55
CA ILE A 68 -1.48 25.36 -4.92
C ILE A 68 -1.71 26.72 -5.60
N PHE A 69 -0.64 27.43 -5.94
CA PHE A 69 -0.72 28.71 -6.64
C PHE A 69 -1.34 28.55 -8.04
N LEU A 70 -0.85 27.60 -8.84
CA LEU A 70 -1.41 27.31 -10.18
C LEU A 70 -2.88 26.92 -10.09
N TYR A 71 -3.26 26.09 -9.11
CA TYR A 71 -4.66 25.68 -8.93
C TYR A 71 -5.59 26.84 -8.57
N LYS A 72 -5.13 27.76 -7.72
CA LYS A 72 -5.87 29.00 -7.41
C LYS A 72 -6.14 29.83 -8.65
N ILE A 73 -5.15 29.94 -9.56
CA ILE A 73 -5.31 30.68 -10.82
C ILE A 73 -6.32 29.98 -11.74
N THR A 74 -6.33 28.65 -11.78
CA THR A 74 -7.29 27.89 -12.61
C THR A 74 -8.73 27.83 -12.06
N GLY A 75 -8.99 28.42 -10.89
CA GLY A 75 -10.34 28.51 -10.31
C GLY A 75 -10.88 27.19 -9.76
N ASN A 76 -10.04 26.17 -9.55
CA ASN A 76 -10.47 24.87 -9.04
C ASN A 76 -10.24 24.78 -7.51
N PRO A 77 -11.30 24.79 -6.68
CA PRO A 77 -11.20 24.84 -5.22
C PRO A 77 -10.91 23.48 -4.55
N GLY A 78 -10.33 22.53 -5.30
CA GLY A 78 -9.99 21.22 -4.77
C GLY A 78 -9.11 21.28 -3.52
N LYS A 79 -9.36 20.40 -2.54
CA LYS A 79 -8.54 20.26 -1.33
C LYS A 79 -7.17 19.66 -1.70
N MET A 80 -6.24 20.51 -2.11
CA MET A 80 -4.86 20.10 -2.36
C MET A 80 -4.17 19.78 -1.04
N ARG A 81 -3.48 18.64 -0.98
CA ARG A 81 -2.59 18.27 0.13
C ARG A 81 -1.15 18.57 -0.27
N ALA A 82 -0.27 18.76 0.70
CA ALA A 82 1.15 18.89 0.43
C ALA A 82 1.66 17.62 -0.27
N ILE A 83 2.60 17.77 -1.21
CA ILE A 83 3.20 16.65 -1.95
C ILE A 83 3.81 15.65 -0.96
N GLN A 84 4.44 16.14 0.11
CA GLN A 84 4.98 15.30 1.17
C GLN A 84 3.90 14.42 1.82
N ASP A 85 2.75 14.98 2.21
CA ASP A 85 1.64 14.21 2.81
C ASP A 85 1.10 13.15 1.84
N ILE A 86 1.09 13.45 0.54
CA ILE A 86 0.65 12.52 -0.50
C ILE A 86 1.65 11.37 -0.60
N LEU A 87 2.95 11.66 -0.63
CA LEU A 87 4.01 10.66 -0.72
C LEU A 87 4.03 9.76 0.53
N GLU A 88 4.02 10.35 1.74
CA GLU A 88 3.99 9.60 3.00
C GLU A 88 2.76 8.69 3.09
N ARG A 89 1.58 9.20 2.72
CA ARG A 89 0.35 8.40 2.70
C ARG A 89 0.42 7.29 1.65
N THR A 90 1.01 7.55 0.49
CA THR A 90 1.16 6.55 -0.57
C THR A 90 2.11 5.45 -0.14
N SER A 91 3.23 5.78 0.50
CA SER A 91 4.14 4.81 1.10
C SER A 91 3.41 3.94 2.12
N LYS A 92 2.70 4.56 3.07
CA LYS A 92 1.94 3.84 4.09
C LYS A 92 0.88 2.91 3.48
N ASN A 93 0.18 3.35 2.45
CA ASN A 93 -0.82 2.53 1.76
C ASN A 93 -0.16 1.33 1.04
N ALA A 94 1.01 1.52 0.44
CA ALA A 94 1.76 0.44 -0.20
C ALA A 94 2.21 -0.62 0.82
N ASP A 95 2.70 -0.18 2.00
CA ASP A 95 3.06 -1.07 3.09
C ASP A 95 1.84 -1.84 3.62
N GLN A 96 0.71 -1.16 3.82
CA GLN A 96 -0.55 -1.80 4.24
C GLN A 96 -1.05 -2.83 3.22
N ALA A 97 -0.95 -2.53 1.91
CA ALA A 97 -1.32 -3.47 0.87
C ALA A 97 -0.40 -4.70 0.85
N ARG A 98 0.91 -4.51 1.08
CA ARG A 98 1.88 -5.60 1.21
C ARG A 98 1.56 -6.49 2.41
N ASP A 99 1.29 -5.90 3.56
CA ASP A 99 0.91 -6.60 4.78
C ASP A 99 -0.39 -7.39 4.61
N PHE A 100 -1.39 -6.77 3.98
CA PHE A 100 -2.65 -7.44 3.65
C PHE A 100 -2.41 -8.67 2.76
N MET A 101 -1.64 -8.51 1.68
CA MET A 101 -1.31 -9.62 0.76
C MET A 101 -0.58 -10.76 1.47
N LYS A 102 0.35 -10.45 2.39
CA LYS A 102 1.06 -11.45 3.19
C LYS A 102 0.12 -12.22 4.11
N ARG A 103 -0.75 -11.52 4.86
CA ARG A 103 -1.74 -12.14 5.76
C ARG A 103 -2.78 -12.96 4.99
N LEU A 104 -3.23 -12.46 3.84
CA LEU A 104 -4.16 -13.18 2.97
C LEU A 104 -3.53 -14.48 2.43
N ARG A 105 -2.24 -14.44 2.06
CA ARG A 105 -1.48 -15.64 1.68
C ARG A 105 -1.42 -16.61 2.83
N GLU A 106 -1.05 -16.17 4.02
CA GLU A 106 -1.00 -17.02 5.22
C GLU A 106 -2.36 -17.64 5.56
N ALA A 107 -3.46 -16.89 5.43
CA ALA A 107 -4.81 -17.37 5.70
C ALA A 107 -5.31 -18.41 4.68
N THR A 108 -4.80 -18.38 3.44
CA THR A 108 -5.24 -19.24 2.33
C THR A 108 -4.22 -20.33 1.94
N LYS A 109 -3.05 -20.34 2.58
CA LYS A 109 -2.02 -21.36 2.38
C LYS A 109 -2.44 -22.64 3.11
N HIS A 110 -2.62 -23.76 2.39
CA HIS A 110 -2.77 -25.04 3.06
C HIS A 110 -1.45 -25.47 3.74
N LYS A 111 -1.56 -25.95 4.99
CA LYS A 111 -0.74 -27.06 5.50
C LYS A 111 -1.07 -28.25 4.59
N THR A 112 -0.27 -28.53 3.58
CA THR A 112 -0.33 -29.83 2.90
C THR A 112 0.02 -30.89 3.95
N GLY A 113 -1.00 -31.51 4.53
CA GLY A 113 -0.88 -32.83 5.11
C GLY A 113 -0.84 -33.81 3.95
N PHE A 114 0.37 -34.16 3.53
CA PHE A 114 0.70 -35.49 3.06
C PHE A 114 1.68 -36.07 4.07
#